data_AF-A0A946AYP4-F1
#
_entry.id   AF-A0A946AYP4-F1
#
_cell.length_a   1.000
_cell.length_b   1.000
_cell.length_c   1.000
_cell.angle_alpha   90.00
_cell.angle_beta   90.00
_cell.angle_gamma   90.00
#
_symmetry.space_group_name_H-M   'P 1'
#
loop_
_entity.id
_entity.type
_entity.pdbx_description
1 polymer ?
#
loop_
_entity_poly.entity_id
_entity_poly.type
_entity_poly.pdbx_seq_one_letter_code
_entity_poly.pdbx_strand_id
1 'polypeptide(L)'
;MKSLASITDNDIETIKMALNDSLSDMASELKQELSPEQKNTLTNYKDKYSRVFDKLKTSGSMYALTEAELDIVAGGLNDAIVLIEDNLIDDLSEEEQEEILGYRNDCQRLVDLLAS
;
A
#
# COMPACT_ATOMS: atom_id res chain seq x y z
N MET A 1 -14.71 -8.74 13.65
CA MET A 1 -15.26 -8.92 12.29
C MET A 1 -14.91 -7.63 11.60
N LYS A 2 -13.95 -7.64 10.66
CA LYS A 2 -13.41 -6.42 10.04
C LYS A 2 -14.57 -5.58 9.52
N SER A 3 -14.83 -4.42 10.15
CA SER A 3 -15.95 -3.56 9.78
C SER A 3 -15.52 -2.66 8.62
N LEU A 4 -15.64 -3.16 7.39
CA LEU A 4 -15.33 -2.40 6.17
C LEU A 4 -16.35 -1.28 5.88
N ALA A 5 -17.41 -1.16 6.69
CA ALA A 5 -18.48 -0.18 6.50
C ALA A 5 -18.05 1.29 6.69
N SER A 6 -16.92 1.53 7.35
CA SER A 6 -16.37 2.88 7.55
C SER A 6 -15.34 3.29 6.49
N ILE A 7 -15.02 2.41 5.53
CA ILE A 7 -14.10 2.72 4.43
C ILE A 7 -14.84 3.55 3.38
N THR A 8 -14.29 4.72 3.09
CA THR A 8 -14.79 5.71 2.14
C THR A 8 -14.12 5.59 0.77
N ASP A 9 -14.64 6.29 -0.24
CA ASP A 9 -14.00 6.31 -1.56
C ASP A 9 -12.58 6.91 -1.50
N ASN A 10 -12.36 7.93 -0.66
CA ASN A 10 -11.02 8.49 -0.43
C ASN A 10 -10.07 7.45 0.18
N ASP A 11 -10.55 6.62 1.09
CA ASP A 11 -9.76 5.53 1.66
C ASP A 11 -9.34 4.51 0.59
N ILE A 12 -10.22 4.25 -0.39
CA ILE A 12 -9.92 3.38 -1.52
C ILE A 12 -8.85 4.00 -2.42
N GLU A 13 -8.85 5.33 -2.61
CA GLU A 13 -7.76 6.03 -3.29
C GLU A 13 -6.44 5.92 -2.51
N THR A 14 -6.43 6.16 -1.20
CA THR A 14 -5.25 6.00 -0.34
C THR A 14 -4.68 4.58 -0.43
N ILE A 15 -5.54 3.56 -0.38
CA ILE A 15 -5.11 2.15 -0.52
C ILE A 15 -4.49 1.91 -1.90
N LYS A 16 -5.10 2.43 -2.96
CA LYS A 16 -4.56 2.28 -4.31
C LYS A 16 -3.21 2.97 -4.44
N MET A 17 -3.04 4.16 -3.87
CA MET A 17 -1.75 4.86 -3.83
C MET A 17 -0.69 3.99 -3.15
N ALA A 18 -0.97 3.50 -1.94
CA ALA A 18 -0.01 2.69 -1.18
C ALA A 18 0.38 1.40 -1.92
N LEU A 19 -0.59 0.68 -2.51
CA LEU A 19 -0.30 -0.50 -3.32
C LEU A 19 0.53 -0.17 -4.57
N ASN A 20 0.27 0.98 -5.20
CA ASN A 20 1.01 1.42 -6.38
C ASN A 20 2.44 1.84 -6.04
N ASP A 21 2.66 2.43 -4.86
CA ASP A 21 3.99 2.76 -4.34
C ASP A 21 4.80 1.47 -4.16
N SER A 22 4.28 0.48 -3.44
CA SER A 22 4.94 -0.84 -3.30
C SER A 22 5.20 -1.51 -4.65
N LEU A 23 4.27 -1.42 -5.60
CA LEU A 23 4.46 -1.98 -6.96
C LEU A 23 5.59 -1.29 -7.72
N SER A 24 5.74 0.02 -7.54
CA SER A 24 6.78 0.83 -8.17
C SER A 24 8.16 0.53 -7.56
N ASP A 25 8.22 0.34 -6.25
CA ASP A 25 9.43 -0.07 -5.53
C ASP A 25 9.88 -1.46 -5.96
N MET A 26 8.98 -2.46 -5.92
CA MET A 26 9.28 -3.82 -6.39
C MET A 26 9.72 -3.84 -7.86
N ALA A 27 9.09 -3.02 -8.73
CA ALA A 27 9.48 -2.92 -10.13
C ALA A 27 10.88 -2.31 -10.31
N SER A 28 11.29 -1.41 -9.41
CA SER A 28 12.62 -0.81 -9.42
C SER A 28 13.67 -1.77 -8.88
N GLU A 29 13.38 -2.49 -7.80
CA GLU A 29 14.25 -3.53 -7.25
C GLU A 29 14.47 -4.69 -8.24
N LEU A 30 13.44 -5.10 -9.00
CA LEU A 30 13.57 -6.13 -10.04
C LEU A 30 14.53 -5.78 -11.20
N LYS A 31 14.90 -4.49 -11.35
CA LYS A 31 15.91 -4.05 -12.33
C LYS A 31 17.35 -4.23 -11.83
N GLN A 32 17.54 -4.47 -10.54
CA GLN A 32 18.84 -4.70 -9.93
C GLN A 32 19.31 -6.13 -10.16
N GLU A 33 20.60 -6.39 -9.87
CA GLU A 33 21.15 -7.74 -9.91
C GLU A 33 20.69 -8.52 -8.67
N LEU A 34 19.75 -9.45 -8.89
CA LEU A 34 19.19 -10.31 -7.86
C LEU A 34 19.51 -11.77 -8.15
N SER A 35 19.64 -12.59 -7.11
CA SER A 35 19.66 -14.04 -7.29
C SER A 35 18.33 -14.53 -7.92
N PRO A 36 18.34 -15.67 -8.63
CA PRO A 36 17.11 -16.22 -9.20
C PRO A 36 15.98 -16.43 -8.18
N GLU A 37 16.33 -16.83 -6.95
CA GLU A 37 15.36 -17.05 -5.87
C GLU A 37 14.72 -15.74 -5.38
N GLN A 38 15.53 -14.70 -5.16
CA GLN A 38 15.03 -13.37 -4.81
C GLN A 38 14.13 -12.82 -5.91
N LYS A 39 14.56 -12.91 -7.17
CA LYS A 39 13.78 -12.41 -8.32
C LYS A 39 12.44 -13.11 -8.46
N ASN A 40 12.40 -14.43 -8.29
CA ASN A 40 11.15 -15.20 -8.34
C ASN A 40 10.21 -14.82 -7.19
N THR A 41 10.75 -14.68 -5.98
CA THR A 41 9.99 -14.28 -4.79
C THR A 41 9.38 -12.89 -4.96
N LEU A 42 10.19 -11.91 -5.38
CA LEU A 42 9.77 -10.54 -5.61
C LEU A 42 8.72 -10.43 -6.73
N THR A 43 8.91 -11.19 -7.82
CA THR A 43 7.92 -11.27 -8.91
C THR A 43 6.57 -11.81 -8.40
N ASN A 44 6.59 -12.88 -7.60
CA ASN A 44 5.39 -13.45 -7.02
C ASN A 44 4.65 -12.47 -6.08
N TYR A 45 5.38 -11.68 -5.28
CA TYR A 45 4.77 -10.65 -4.45
C TYR A 45 4.17 -9.52 -5.29
N LYS A 46 4.91 -9.03 -6.27
CA LYS A 46 4.44 -8.00 -7.20
C LYS A 46 3.14 -8.42 -7.90
N ASP A 47 3.06 -9.67 -8.36
CA ASP A 47 1.85 -10.19 -9.03
C ASP A 47 0.63 -10.22 -8.08
N LYS A 48 0.83 -10.55 -6.80
CA LYS A 48 -0.24 -10.50 -5.78
C LYS A 48 -0.73 -9.07 -5.57
N TYR A 49 0.18 -8.12 -5.39
CA TYR A 49 -0.17 -6.70 -5.20
C TYR A 49 -0.90 -6.14 -6.42
N SER A 50 -0.41 -6.44 -7.63
CA SER A 50 -1.02 -5.99 -8.89
C SER A 50 -2.46 -6.49 -9.01
N ARG A 51 -2.71 -7.76 -8.68
CA ARG A 51 -4.06 -8.33 -8.70
C ARG A 51 -5.02 -7.62 -7.76
N VAL A 52 -4.58 -7.28 -6.55
CA VAL A 52 -5.41 -6.56 -5.56
C VAL A 52 -5.67 -5.13 -6.05
N PHE A 53 -4.64 -4.45 -6.52
CA PHE A 53 -4.75 -3.11 -7.09
C PHE A 53 -5.74 -3.04 -8.26
N ASP A 54 -5.64 -3.99 -9.21
CA ASP A 54 -6.54 -4.04 -10.37
C ASP A 54 -8.00 -4.34 -9.97
N LYS A 55 -8.20 -5.20 -8.96
CA LYS A 55 -9.54 -5.43 -8.39
C LYS A 55 -10.12 -4.17 -7.79
N LEU A 56 -9.34 -3.40 -7.03
CA LEU A 56 -9.79 -2.15 -6.43
C LEU A 56 -10.06 -1.08 -7.48
N LYS A 57 -9.25 -1.00 -8.55
CA LYS A 57 -9.54 -0.11 -9.70
C LYS A 57 -10.85 -0.44 -10.40
N THR A 58 -11.16 -1.74 -10.52
CA THR A 58 -12.36 -2.20 -11.24
C THR A 58 -13.62 -2.09 -10.38
N SER A 59 -13.53 -2.45 -9.10
CA SER A 59 -14.69 -2.54 -8.20
C SER A 59 -14.91 -1.30 -7.34
N GLY A 60 -13.85 -0.54 -7.05
CA GLY A 60 -13.88 0.55 -6.07
C GLY A 60 -14.20 0.10 -4.65
N SER A 61 -14.09 -1.19 -4.31
CA SER A 61 -14.62 -1.69 -3.04
C SER A 61 -13.76 -2.78 -2.38
N MET A 62 -13.53 -2.63 -1.07
CA MET A 62 -12.86 -3.64 -0.24
C MET A 62 -13.66 -4.94 -0.11
N TYR A 63 -14.98 -4.91 -0.31
CA TYR A 63 -15.81 -6.12 -0.28
C TYR A 63 -15.56 -7.06 -1.47
N ALA A 64 -14.86 -6.60 -2.50
CA ALA A 64 -14.43 -7.44 -3.63
C ALA A 64 -13.16 -8.28 -3.32
N LEU A 65 -12.56 -8.06 -2.15
CA LEU A 65 -11.32 -8.71 -1.73
C LEU A 65 -11.59 -9.87 -0.77
N THR A 66 -10.80 -10.93 -0.93
CA THR A 66 -10.71 -12.03 0.04
C THR A 66 -9.90 -11.61 1.27
N GLU A 67 -9.98 -12.37 2.35
CA GLU A 67 -9.19 -12.09 3.57
C GLU A 67 -7.68 -12.02 3.30
N ALA A 68 -7.15 -12.97 2.51
CA ALA A 68 -5.74 -12.95 2.11
C ALA A 68 -5.38 -11.74 1.24
N GLU A 69 -6.33 -11.18 0.49
CA GLU A 69 -6.13 -9.95 -0.29
C GLU A 69 -6.24 -8.70 0.58
N LEU A 70 -7.03 -8.73 1.65
CA LEU A 70 -7.05 -7.68 2.68
C LEU A 70 -5.72 -7.63 3.44
N ASP A 71 -5.06 -8.78 3.64
CA ASP A 71 -3.72 -8.81 4.23
C ASP A 71 -2.66 -8.18 3.30
N ILE A 72 -2.82 -8.33 1.98
CA ILE A 72 -1.99 -7.61 0.99
C ILE A 72 -2.23 -6.09 1.04
N VAL A 73 -3.49 -5.66 1.22
CA VAL A 73 -3.79 -4.24 1.43
C VAL A 73 -3.11 -3.72 2.69
N ALA A 74 -3.22 -4.43 3.80
CA ALA A 74 -2.54 -4.06 5.04
C ALA A 74 -1.01 -4.04 4.87
N GLY A 75 -0.45 -4.95 4.07
CA GLY A 75 0.97 -4.95 3.69
C GLY A 75 1.37 -3.66 2.99
N GLY A 76 0.71 -3.31 1.88
CA GLY A 76 1.03 -2.09 1.12
C GLY A 76 0.86 -0.81 1.93
N LEU A 77 -0.16 -0.72 2.79
CA LEU A 77 -0.33 0.43 3.69
C LEU A 77 0.82 0.55 4.69
N ASN A 78 1.28 -0.57 5.26
CA ASN A 78 2.44 -0.57 6.16
C ASN A 78 3.74 -0.22 5.42
N ASP A 79 3.92 -0.74 4.20
CA ASP A 79 5.08 -0.41 3.37
C ASP A 79 5.16 1.11 3.12
N ALA A 80 4.02 1.75 2.81
CA ALA A 80 3.94 3.20 2.64
C ALA A 80 4.28 3.98 3.93
N ILE A 81 3.81 3.52 5.10
CA ILE A 81 4.15 4.14 6.39
C ILE A 81 5.65 4.07 6.63
N VAL A 82 6.25 2.88 6.47
CA VAL A 82 7.70 2.68 6.67
C VAL A 82 8.50 3.54 5.70
N LEU A 83 8.10 3.59 4.42
CA LEU A 83 8.77 4.42 3.43
C LEU A 83 8.77 5.90 3.83
N ILE A 84 7.65 6.41 4.34
CA ILE A 84 7.54 7.80 4.82
C ILE A 84 8.39 8.01 6.07
N GLU A 85 8.39 7.09 7.02
CA GLU A 85 9.16 7.21 8.25
C GLU A 85 10.68 7.15 8.00
N ASP A 86 11.12 6.31 7.06
CA ASP A 86 12.52 6.17 6.68
C ASP A 86 13.02 7.33 5.80
N ASN A 87 12.11 8.00 5.07
CA ASN A 87 12.43 9.08 4.14
C ASN A 87 11.83 10.44 4.54
N LEU A 88 11.39 10.63 5.79
CA LEU A 88 10.96 11.95 6.26
C LEU A 88 12.22 12.83 6.37
N ILE A 89 12.48 13.61 5.34
CA ILE A 89 13.68 14.44 5.21
C ILE A 89 13.41 15.83 5.78
N ASP A 90 14.40 16.40 6.48
CA ASP A 90 14.38 17.74 7.08
C ASP A 90 14.31 18.92 6.06
N ASP A 91 14.21 18.65 4.76
CA ASP A 91 14.28 19.64 3.66
C ASP A 91 12.94 19.84 2.94
N LEU A 92 11.84 19.36 3.53
CA LEU A 92 10.48 19.59 3.05
C LEU A 92 9.95 20.94 3.55
N SER A 93 9.16 21.61 2.72
CA SER A 93 8.35 22.74 3.19
C SER A 93 7.27 22.30 4.19
N GLU A 94 6.75 23.23 4.98
CA GLU A 94 5.68 22.94 5.95
C GLU A 94 4.44 22.32 5.27
N GLU A 95 4.10 22.78 4.06
CA GLU A 95 2.97 22.26 3.27
C GLU A 95 3.23 20.80 2.82
N GLU A 96 4.40 20.51 2.26
CA GLU A 96 4.77 19.15 1.85
C GLU A 96 4.84 18.19 3.05
N GLN A 97 5.32 18.68 4.20
CA GLN A 97 5.35 17.89 5.42
C GLN A 97 3.94 17.57 5.93
N GLU A 98 3.01 18.54 5.89
CA GLU A 98 1.62 18.32 6.27
C GLU A 98 0.94 17.28 5.36
N GLU A 99 1.14 17.37 4.04
CA GLU A 99 0.59 16.42 3.08
C GLU A 99 1.11 14.99 3.30
N ILE A 100 2.43 14.83 3.45
CA ILE A 100 3.08 13.53 3.64
C ILE A 100 2.65 12.90 4.97
N LEU A 101 2.58 13.69 6.05
CA LEU A 101 2.10 13.21 7.34
C LEU A 101 0.60 12.88 7.30
N GLY A 102 -0.19 13.65 6.54
CA GLY A 102 -1.60 13.34 6.28
C GLY A 102 -1.77 11.97 5.64
N TYR A 103 -1.04 11.71 4.56
CA TYR A 103 -1.05 10.41 3.88
C TYR A 103 -0.60 9.26 4.80
N ARG A 104 0.48 9.44 5.57
CA ARG A 104 0.92 8.45 6.58
C ARG A 104 -0.18 8.15 7.58
N ASN A 105 -0.85 9.18 8.10
CA ASN A 105 -1.90 9.03 9.10
C ASN A 105 -3.14 8.33 8.55
N ASP A 106 -3.51 8.59 7.29
CA ASP A 106 -4.57 7.85 6.62
C ASP A 106 -4.20 6.38 6.42
N CYS A 107 -2.97 6.08 6.01
CA CYS A 107 -2.47 4.71 5.93
C CYS A 107 -2.56 3.99 7.29
N GLN A 108 -2.10 4.63 8.37
CA GLN A 108 -2.15 4.06 9.72
C GLN A 108 -3.58 3.77 10.16
N ARG A 109 -4.50 4.72 9.98
CA ARG A 109 -5.91 4.54 10.31
C ARG A 109 -6.51 3.34 9.57
N LEU A 110 -6.15 3.14 8.30
CA LEU A 110 -6.66 2.04 7.50
C LEU A 110 -6.08 0.69 7.94
N VAL A 111 -4.81 0.63 8.32
CA VAL A 111 -4.22 -0.57 8.95
C VAL A 111 -4.96 -0.94 10.24
N ASP A 112 -5.22 0.04 11.11
CA ASP A 112 -5.92 -0.18 12.37
C ASP A 112 -7.35 -0.72 12.16
N LEU A 113 -8.05 -0.21 11.14
CA LEU A 113 -9.37 -0.72 10.74
C LEU A 113 -9.30 -2.16 10.23
N LEU A 114 -8.28 -2.50 9.44
CA LEU A 114 -8.10 -3.85 8.88
C LEU A 114 -7.64 -4.88 9.93
N ALA A 115 -7.07 -4.44 11.05
CA ALA A 115 -6.67 -5.29 12.17
C ALA A 115 -7.81 -5.64 13.14
N SER A 116 -8.98 -4.99 13.01
CA SER A 116 -10.13 -5.07 13.95
C SER A 116 -11.16 -6.20 13.73
#